data_AF-A0A2D6AW76-F1
#
_entry.id   AF-A0A2D6AW76-F1
#
_cell.length_a   1.000
_cell.length_b   1.000
_cell.length_c   1.000
_cell.angle_alpha   90.00
_cell.angle_beta   90.00
_cell.angle_gamma   90.00
#
_symmetry.space_group_name_H-M   'P 1'
#
loop_
_entity.id
_entity.type
_entity.pdbx_description
1 polymer ?
#
loop_
_entity_poly.entity_id
_entity_poly.type
_entity_poly.pdbx_seq_one_letter_code
_entity_poly.pdbx_strand_id
1 'polypeptide(L)'
;AVEYTIIGVVEDFHFQSLHVEMEPIAITSMESQNGFPNKMVVKISADGTKNTLSAIEEKWSQFVPQSPFQSYFLDSDLESFYESEKRTGKIFGIFTFLAIVIACVGLLGLSAFIINQRVKEIGVRKVLGASVPSIVVLLSKDFTKLIGISAIIAIPPAYYYMNQWIDGFAYSSSINWLTFVFAGLMALAIGLLTISIQSVKAALANPVKALKDE
;
A
#
# COMPACT_ATOMS: atom_id res chain seq x y z
N ALA A 1 12.28 -35.85 35.86
CA ALA A 1 11.68 -34.70 35.15
C ALA A 1 11.92 -33.48 36.01
N VAL A 2 12.23 -32.33 35.41
CA VAL A 2 12.32 -31.06 36.16
C VAL A 2 10.89 -30.53 36.29
N GLU A 3 10.42 -30.33 37.52
CA GLU A 3 9.10 -29.75 37.78
C GLU A 3 9.19 -28.23 37.76
N TYR A 4 8.25 -27.58 37.05
CA TYR A 4 8.16 -26.11 36.98
C TYR A 4 6.84 -25.65 37.59
N THR A 5 6.87 -24.55 38.34
CA THR A 5 5.66 -23.90 38.88
C THR A 5 5.31 -22.69 38.01
N ILE A 6 4.08 -22.65 37.50
CA ILE A 6 3.57 -21.50 36.75
C ILE A 6 3.25 -20.39 37.75
N ILE A 7 3.99 -19.27 37.68
CA ILE A 7 3.83 -18.11 38.56
C ILE A 7 3.03 -16.96 37.92
N GLY A 8 2.75 -17.03 36.62
CA GLY A 8 2.02 -16.02 35.89
C GLY A 8 1.83 -16.39 34.42
N VAL A 9 0.91 -15.69 33.76
CA VAL A 9 0.65 -15.75 32.32
C VAL A 9 0.65 -14.31 31.80
N VAL A 10 1.33 -14.09 30.68
CA VAL A 10 1.37 -12.80 29.98
C VAL A 10 0.52 -12.88 28.72
N GLU A 11 -0.01 -11.73 28.29
CA GLU A 11 -0.70 -11.64 26.99
C GLU A 11 0.26 -11.96 25.84
N ASP A 12 -0.29 -12.52 24.76
CA ASP A 12 0.48 -12.88 23.58
C ASP A 12 1.17 -11.63 23.00
N PHE A 13 2.46 -11.78 22.70
CA PHE A 13 3.26 -10.72 22.09
C PHE A 13 4.09 -11.27 20.94
N HIS A 14 4.15 -10.49 19.86
CA HIS A 14 4.91 -10.89 18.67
C HIS A 14 6.41 -10.74 18.93
N PHE A 15 7.11 -11.87 18.92
CA PHE A 15 8.56 -11.92 19.13
C PHE A 15 9.32 -12.44 17.88
N GLN A 16 8.60 -12.74 16.79
CA GLN A 16 9.12 -13.17 15.50
C GLN A 16 8.40 -12.45 14.34
N SER A 17 8.78 -12.76 13.09
CA SER A 17 8.08 -12.30 11.89
C SER A 17 6.59 -12.68 11.92
N LEU A 18 5.73 -11.83 11.34
CA LEU A 18 4.28 -12.05 11.25
C LEU A 18 3.89 -13.28 10.41
N HIS A 19 4.85 -13.89 9.71
CA HIS A 19 4.67 -15.11 8.94
C HIS A 19 4.74 -16.39 9.80
N VAL A 20 5.21 -16.30 11.05
CA VAL A 20 5.36 -17.45 11.94
C VAL A 20 4.25 -17.43 12.98
N GLU A 21 3.57 -18.57 13.14
CA GLU A 21 2.58 -18.77 14.19
C GLU A 21 3.27 -18.75 15.56
N MET A 22 2.65 -18.11 16.56
CA MET A 22 3.26 -18.01 17.89
C MET A 22 3.31 -19.38 18.56
N GLU A 23 4.49 -19.97 18.61
CA GLU A 23 4.73 -21.18 19.39
C GLU A 23 4.66 -20.88 20.90
N PRO A 24 4.18 -21.82 21.73
CA PRO A 24 4.12 -21.63 23.18
C PRO A 24 5.51 -21.35 23.77
N ILE A 25 5.67 -20.20 24.41
CA ILE A 25 6.90 -19.86 25.15
C ILE A 25 6.69 -20.05 26.64
N ALA A 26 7.66 -20.68 27.29
CA ALA A 26 7.82 -20.61 28.74
C ALA A 26 8.95 -19.62 29.09
N ILE A 27 8.62 -18.57 29.83
CA ILE A 27 9.62 -17.65 30.40
C ILE A 27 10.02 -18.20 31.77
N THR A 28 11.31 -18.51 31.95
CA THR A 28 11.82 -19.11 33.19
C THR A 28 12.83 -18.18 33.87
N SER A 29 12.94 -18.29 35.19
CA SER A 29 13.90 -17.50 35.97
C SER A 29 15.33 -17.95 35.66
N MET A 30 16.24 -16.98 35.56
CA MET A 30 17.67 -17.23 35.34
C MET A 30 18.31 -18.01 36.51
N GLU A 31 17.73 -17.94 37.71
CA GLU A 31 18.18 -18.72 38.88
C GLU A 31 17.96 -20.23 38.70
N SER A 32 17.05 -20.63 37.81
CA SER A 32 16.70 -22.03 37.55
C SER A 32 17.63 -22.72 36.54
N GLN A 33 18.47 -21.97 35.81
CA GLN A 33 19.35 -22.53 34.79
C GLN A 33 20.81 -22.19 35.07
N ASN A 34 21.69 -23.21 35.11
CA ASN A 34 23.15 -23.06 35.22
C ASN A 34 23.82 -22.43 33.97
N GLY A 35 23.06 -21.69 33.14
CA GLY A 35 23.52 -21.08 31.90
C GLY A 35 23.83 -19.60 32.08
N PHE A 36 24.91 -19.14 31.47
CA PHE A 36 25.15 -17.70 31.31
C PHE A 36 24.20 -17.15 30.24
N PRO A 37 23.57 -15.98 30.45
CA PRO A 37 22.74 -15.37 29.43
C PRO A 37 23.62 -14.98 28.22
N ASN A 38 23.24 -15.43 27.02
CA ASN A 38 23.93 -15.06 25.78
C ASN A 38 23.65 -13.62 25.34
N LYS A 39 22.62 -12.98 25.91
CA LYS A 39 22.22 -11.60 25.62
C LYS A 39 21.67 -10.93 26.88
N MET A 40 21.93 -9.63 27.04
CA MET A 40 21.36 -8.79 28.09
C MET A 40 20.51 -7.70 27.42
N VAL A 41 19.26 -7.57 27.85
CA VAL A 41 18.36 -6.52 27.38
C VAL A 41 18.34 -5.40 28.41
N VAL A 42 18.68 -4.18 27.98
CA VAL A 42 18.73 -3.01 28.86
C VAL A 42 17.78 -1.96 28.31
N LYS A 43 16.85 -1.50 29.13
CA LYS A 43 15.97 -0.38 28.79
C LYS A 43 16.67 0.93 29.13
N ILE A 44 16.85 1.79 28.12
CA ILE A 44 17.54 3.07 28.24
C ILE A 44 16.52 4.20 28.02
N SER A 45 16.68 5.33 28.72
CA SER A 45 15.88 6.54 28.47
C SER A 45 16.29 7.19 27.13
N ALA A 46 15.34 7.78 26.40
CA ALA A 46 15.60 8.46 25.14
C ALA A 46 16.56 9.66 25.30
N ASP A 47 16.50 10.34 26.44
CA ASP A 47 17.41 11.42 26.80
C ASP A 47 18.74 10.82 27.28
N GLY A 48 19.75 10.80 26.40
CA GLY A 48 21.12 10.44 26.76
C GLY A 48 21.57 9.04 26.31
N THR A 49 20.88 8.41 25.35
CA THR A 49 21.24 7.08 24.80
C THR A 49 22.73 6.92 24.53
N LYS A 50 23.36 7.91 23.87
CA LYS A 50 24.79 7.85 23.51
C LYS A 50 25.69 7.81 24.75
N ASN A 51 25.41 8.63 25.76
CA ASN A 51 26.21 8.69 26.98
C ASN A 51 26.03 7.40 27.80
N THR A 52 24.81 6.89 27.89
CA THR A 52 24.52 5.62 28.58
C THR A 52 25.19 4.44 27.88
N LEU A 53 25.17 4.40 26.54
CA LEU A 53 25.84 3.34 25.77
C LEU A 53 27.34 3.33 26.02
N SER A 54 27.99 4.51 26.00
CA SER A 54 29.42 4.63 26.31
C SER A 54 29.75 4.22 27.74
N ALA A 55 28.90 4.55 28.71
CA ALA A 55 29.08 4.12 30.10
C ALA A 55 28.93 2.60 30.27
N ILE A 56 28.01 1.97 29.53
CA ILE A 56 27.84 0.51 29.52
C ILE A 56 29.06 -0.15 28.87
N GLU A 57 29.54 0.37 27.75
CA GLU A 57 30.73 -0.14 27.06
C GLU A 57 31.97 -0.09 27.96
N GLU A 58 32.21 1.04 28.64
CA GLU A 58 33.33 1.19 29.58
C GLU A 58 33.26 0.16 30.71
N LYS A 59 32.06 -0.03 31.30
CA LYS A 59 31.85 -1.03 32.34
C LYS A 59 32.01 -2.44 31.80
N TRP A 60 31.49 -2.73 30.61
CA TRP A 60 31.62 -4.04 29.98
C TRP A 60 33.09 -4.43 29.77
N SER A 61 33.91 -3.50 29.26
CA SER A 61 35.35 -3.73 29.09
C SER A 61 36.09 -3.99 30.41
N GLN A 62 35.61 -3.44 31.54
CA GLN A 62 36.17 -3.71 32.87
C GLN A 62 35.83 -5.12 33.38
N PHE A 63 34.60 -5.58 33.15
CA PHE A 63 34.12 -6.88 33.66
C PHE A 63 34.42 -8.06 32.73
N VAL A 64 34.43 -7.84 31.41
CA VAL A 64 34.56 -8.90 30.39
C VAL A 64 35.55 -8.48 29.30
N PRO A 65 36.85 -8.29 29.62
CA PRO A 65 37.85 -7.80 28.66
C PRO A 65 38.11 -8.76 27.49
N GLN A 66 37.72 -10.03 27.61
CA GLN A 66 37.92 -11.05 26.57
C GLN A 66 36.80 -11.08 25.51
N SER A 67 35.71 -10.31 25.68
CA SER A 67 34.59 -10.28 24.74
C SER A 67 34.29 -8.84 24.28
N PRO A 68 34.32 -8.55 22.96
CA PRO A 68 34.03 -7.21 22.46
C PRO A 68 32.58 -6.83 22.79
N PHE A 69 32.37 -5.57 23.18
CA PHE A 69 31.03 -5.04 23.40
C PHE A 69 30.27 -4.99 22.07
N GLN A 70 29.16 -5.70 22.00
CA GLN A 70 28.23 -5.65 20.87
C GLN A 70 26.89 -5.11 21.36
N SER A 71 26.45 -4.00 20.77
CA SER A 71 25.15 -3.43 21.04
C SER A 71 24.34 -3.38 19.75
N TYR A 72 23.08 -3.79 19.86
CA TYR A 72 22.09 -3.70 18.79
C TYR A 72 20.83 -3.10 19.42
N PHE A 73 20.21 -2.16 18.71
CA PHE A 73 18.92 -1.63 19.11
C PHE A 73 17.83 -2.60 18.67
N LEU A 74 16.93 -2.93 19.59
CA LEU A 74 15.82 -3.83 19.32
C LEU A 74 14.97 -3.33 18.15
N ASP A 75 14.83 -2.02 17.99
CA ASP A 75 14.10 -1.40 16.87
C ASP A 75 14.69 -1.77 15.50
N SER A 76 16.02 -1.89 15.41
CA SER A 76 16.70 -2.27 14.16
C SER A 76 16.47 -3.75 13.81
N ASP A 77 16.45 -4.62 14.82
CA ASP A 77 16.14 -6.04 14.62
C ASP A 77 14.67 -6.22 14.23
N LEU A 78 13.75 -5.48 14.87
CA LEU A 78 12.34 -5.47 14.50
C LEU A 78 12.14 -4.95 13.08
N GLU A 79 12.84 -3.89 12.68
CA GLU A 79 12.75 -3.35 11.32
C GLU A 79 13.19 -4.37 10.25
N SER A 80 14.17 -5.22 10.55
CA SER A 80 14.61 -6.28 9.63
C SER A 80 13.51 -7.29 9.32
N PHE A 81 12.58 -7.55 10.26
CA PHE A 81 11.41 -8.40 10.04
C PHE A 81 10.37 -7.79 9.10
N TYR A 82 10.44 -6.48 8.83
CA TYR A 82 9.50 -5.75 7.98
C TYR A 82 10.11 -5.22 6.67
N GLU A 83 11.44 -5.34 6.47
CA GLU A 83 12.10 -4.81 5.28
C GLU A 83 11.59 -5.46 3.99
N SER A 84 11.32 -6.76 4.02
CA SER A 84 10.90 -7.51 2.84
C SER A 84 9.51 -7.07 2.35
N GLU A 85 8.63 -6.76 3.30
CA GLU A 85 7.26 -6.31 3.17
C GLU A 85 7.25 -4.86 2.66
N LYS A 86 8.07 -3.99 3.26
CA LYS A 86 8.27 -2.60 2.80
C LYS A 86 8.81 -2.59 1.36
N ARG A 87 9.77 -3.44 1.03
CA ARG A 87 10.34 -3.53 -0.32
C ARG A 87 9.29 -3.98 -1.34
N THR A 88 8.53 -5.02 -0.99
CA THR A 88 7.47 -5.54 -1.85
C THR A 88 6.37 -4.50 -2.06
N GLY A 89 5.92 -3.82 -1.00
CA GLY A 89 4.97 -2.71 -1.10
C GLY A 89 5.47 -1.57 -1.99
N LYS A 90 6.77 -1.23 -1.91
CA LYS A 90 7.38 -0.22 -2.79
C LYS A 90 7.37 -0.63 -4.26
N ILE A 91 7.68 -1.90 -4.54
CA ILE A 91 7.65 -2.44 -5.91
C ILE A 91 6.21 -2.39 -6.46
N PHE A 92 5.23 -2.87 -5.69
CA PHE A 92 3.82 -2.77 -6.08
C PHE A 92 3.38 -1.33 -6.30
N GLY A 93 3.76 -0.39 -5.41
CA GLY A 93 3.44 1.03 -5.57
C GLY A 93 3.96 1.62 -6.87
N ILE A 94 5.20 1.28 -7.29
CA ILE A 94 5.76 1.72 -8.57
C ILE A 94 4.97 1.13 -9.75
N PHE A 95 4.67 -0.17 -9.72
CA PHE A 95 3.89 -0.82 -10.78
C PHE A 95 2.47 -0.27 -10.87
N THR A 96 1.81 -0.03 -9.74
CA THR A 96 0.48 0.61 -9.69
C THR A 96 0.53 2.01 -10.30
N PHE A 97 1.54 2.82 -9.96
CA PHE A 97 1.71 4.14 -10.55
C PHE A 97 1.88 4.06 -12.07
N LEU A 98 2.76 3.18 -12.56
CA LEU A 98 2.96 2.97 -14.00
C LEU A 98 1.67 2.49 -14.69
N ALA A 99 0.95 1.55 -14.08
CA ALA A 99 -0.32 1.05 -14.61
C ALA A 99 -1.36 2.17 -14.72
N ILE A 100 -1.44 3.07 -13.74
CA ILE A 100 -2.32 4.25 -13.80
C ILE A 100 -1.93 5.16 -14.96
N VAL A 101 -0.64 5.46 -15.14
CA VAL A 101 -0.16 6.29 -16.25
C VAL A 101 -0.52 5.67 -17.61
N ILE A 102 -0.26 4.37 -17.78
CA ILE A 102 -0.57 3.63 -19.02
C ILE A 102 -2.08 3.63 -19.27
N ALA A 103 -2.88 3.39 -18.23
CA ALA A 103 -4.34 3.44 -18.32
C ALA A 103 -4.82 4.83 -18.74
N CYS A 104 -4.27 5.91 -18.18
CA CYS A 104 -4.61 7.27 -18.57
C CYS A 104 -4.28 7.54 -20.04
N VAL A 105 -3.10 7.13 -20.52
CA VAL A 105 -2.71 7.27 -21.93
C VAL A 105 -3.67 6.50 -22.84
N GLY A 106 -3.99 5.25 -22.51
CA GLY A 106 -4.94 4.44 -23.27
C GLY A 106 -6.33 5.05 -23.31
N LEU A 107 -6.79 5.58 -22.18
CA LEU A 107 -8.10 6.20 -22.05
C LEU A 107 -8.17 7.53 -22.84
N LEU A 108 -7.10 8.34 -22.83
CA LEU A 108 -6.98 9.52 -23.70
C LEU A 108 -7.04 9.14 -25.18
N GLY A 109 -6.33 8.09 -25.59
CA GLY A 109 -6.35 7.60 -26.97
C GLY A 109 -7.74 7.13 -27.40
N LEU A 110 -8.40 6.32 -26.57
CA LEU A 110 -9.75 5.84 -26.83
C LEU A 110 -10.76 6.99 -26.88
N SER A 111 -10.64 7.95 -25.96
CA SER A 111 -11.47 9.16 -25.92
C SER A 111 -11.31 10.00 -27.17
N ALA A 112 -10.08 10.26 -27.61
CA ALA A 112 -9.82 10.99 -28.85
C ALA A 112 -10.42 10.29 -30.08
N PHE A 113 -10.28 8.96 -30.17
CA PHE A 113 -10.85 8.18 -31.26
C PHE A 113 -12.38 8.24 -31.31
N ILE A 114 -13.05 8.02 -30.17
CA ILE A 114 -14.51 8.07 -30.08
C ILE A 114 -15.04 9.48 -30.38
N ILE A 115 -14.36 10.51 -29.87
CA ILE A 115 -14.71 11.91 -30.16
C ILE A 115 -14.63 12.17 -31.65
N ASN A 116 -13.54 11.76 -32.32
CA ASN A 116 -13.38 11.91 -33.77
C ASN A 116 -14.50 11.24 -34.57
N GLN A 117 -14.91 10.03 -34.16
CA GLN A 117 -16.01 9.32 -34.79
C GLN A 117 -17.37 10.01 -34.60
N ARG A 118 -17.52 10.81 -33.53
CA ARG A 118 -18.76 11.54 -33.18
C ARG A 118 -18.72 13.03 -33.50
N VAL A 119 -17.71 13.52 -34.23
CA VAL A 119 -17.57 14.95 -34.57
C VAL A 119 -18.81 15.52 -35.28
N LYS A 120 -19.40 14.77 -36.23
CA LYS A 120 -20.60 15.21 -36.97
C LYS A 120 -21.82 15.38 -36.04
N GLU A 121 -22.03 14.45 -35.11
CA GLU A 121 -23.11 14.54 -34.11
C GLU A 121 -22.91 15.72 -33.14
N ILE A 122 -21.67 15.89 -32.65
CA ILE A 122 -21.30 16.97 -31.73
C ILE A 122 -21.44 18.34 -32.40
N GLY A 123 -21.03 18.45 -33.66
CA GLY A 123 -21.14 19.67 -34.47
C GLY A 123 -22.59 20.11 -34.67
N VAL A 124 -23.47 19.18 -35.07
CA VAL A 124 -24.92 19.46 -35.25
C VAL A 124 -25.54 19.90 -33.92
N ARG A 125 -25.29 19.19 -32.81
CA ARG A 125 -25.81 19.57 -31.49
C ARG A 125 -25.34 20.95 -31.05
N LYS A 126 -24.07 21.29 -31.31
CA LYS A 126 -23.49 22.59 -30.93
C LYS A 126 -24.13 23.75 -31.73
N VAL A 127 -24.41 23.55 -33.02
CA VAL A 127 -25.13 24.55 -33.84
C VAL A 127 -26.59 24.68 -33.40
N LEU A 128 -27.21 23.60 -32.93
CA LEU A 128 -28.56 23.60 -32.33
C LEU A 128 -28.61 24.20 -30.90
N GLY A 129 -27.51 24.76 -30.40
CA GLY A 129 -27.47 25.48 -29.11
C GLY A 129 -27.13 24.61 -27.89
N ALA A 130 -26.65 23.37 -28.07
CA ALA A 130 -26.20 22.55 -26.95
C ALA A 130 -25.01 23.20 -26.23
N SER A 131 -25.08 23.26 -24.89
CA SER A 131 -24.02 23.82 -24.06
C SER A 131 -22.83 22.87 -23.95
N VAL A 132 -21.62 23.44 -23.83
CA VAL A 132 -20.36 22.69 -23.67
C VAL A 132 -20.42 21.68 -22.51
N PRO A 133 -20.96 22.00 -21.32
CA PRO A 133 -21.09 21.02 -20.23
C PRO A 133 -22.00 19.84 -20.58
N SER A 134 -23.07 20.05 -21.35
CA SER A 134 -23.98 18.97 -21.75
C SER A 134 -23.28 17.94 -22.64
N ILE A 135 -22.36 18.39 -23.50
CA ILE A 135 -21.57 17.50 -24.38
C ILE A 135 -20.55 16.73 -23.54
N VAL A 136 -19.89 17.40 -22.59
CA VAL A 136 -18.92 16.76 -21.68
C VAL A 136 -19.57 15.69 -20.81
N VAL A 137 -20.77 15.94 -20.25
CA VAL A 137 -21.49 14.95 -19.44
C VAL A 137 -21.92 13.75 -20.29
N LEU A 138 -22.41 13.98 -21.50
CA LEU A 138 -22.80 12.91 -22.42
C LEU A 138 -21.62 11.98 -22.71
N LEU A 139 -20.48 12.57 -23.10
CA LEU A 139 -19.26 11.81 -23.39
C LEU A 139 -18.76 11.08 -22.14
N SER A 140 -18.68 11.77 -21.00
CA SER A 140 -18.17 11.19 -19.75
C SER A 140 -19.03 10.04 -19.21
N LYS A 141 -20.35 10.05 -19.47
CA LYS A 141 -21.27 9.01 -18.99
C LYS A 141 -20.96 7.63 -19.59
N ASP A 142 -20.65 7.57 -20.88
CA ASP A 142 -20.34 6.31 -21.57
C ASP A 142 -19.07 5.67 -20.97
N PHE A 143 -18.06 6.49 -20.69
CA PHE A 143 -16.83 6.03 -20.04
C PHE A 143 -17.02 5.69 -18.56
N THR A 144 -17.83 6.45 -17.82
CA THR A 144 -18.15 6.15 -16.42
C THR A 144 -18.75 4.75 -16.28
N LYS A 145 -19.63 4.39 -17.21
CA LYS A 145 -20.21 3.04 -17.28
C LYS A 145 -19.15 1.98 -17.52
N LEU A 146 -18.23 2.22 -18.46
CA LEU A 146 -17.12 1.29 -18.74
C LEU A 146 -16.22 1.12 -17.50
N ILE A 147 -15.80 2.21 -16.85
CA ILE A 147 -14.97 2.16 -15.64
C ILE A 147 -15.70 1.40 -14.51
N GLY A 148 -17.00 1.63 -14.32
CA GLY A 148 -17.81 0.93 -13.34
C GLY A 148 -17.87 -0.58 -13.60
N ILE A 149 -18.07 -0.99 -14.85
CA ILE A 149 -18.05 -2.41 -15.24
C ILE A 149 -16.66 -3.01 -15.00
N SER A 150 -15.59 -2.31 -15.38
CA SER A 150 -14.22 -2.76 -15.13
C SER A 150 -13.95 -2.94 -13.63
N ALA A 151 -14.44 -2.05 -12.77
CA ALA A 151 -14.29 -2.17 -11.32
C ALA A 151 -15.00 -3.42 -10.78
N ILE A 152 -16.24 -3.69 -11.22
CA ILE A 152 -16.98 -4.89 -10.81
C ILE A 152 -16.25 -6.17 -11.22
N ILE A 153 -15.65 -6.19 -12.41
CA ILE A 153 -14.90 -7.36 -12.91
C ILE A 153 -13.56 -7.50 -12.18
N ALA A 154 -12.91 -6.40 -11.79
CA ALA A 154 -11.61 -6.41 -11.13
C ALA A 154 -11.68 -6.80 -9.64
N ILE A 155 -12.78 -6.52 -8.95
CA ILE A 155 -12.92 -6.77 -7.50
C ILE A 155 -12.79 -8.27 -7.14
N PRO A 156 -13.51 -9.22 -7.76
CA PRO A 156 -13.41 -10.64 -7.40
C PRO A 156 -11.99 -11.24 -7.49
N PRO A 157 -11.25 -11.09 -8.60
CA PRO A 157 -9.89 -11.62 -8.65
C PRO A 157 -8.95 -10.88 -7.68
N ALA A 158 -9.10 -9.56 -7.52
CA ALA A 158 -8.30 -8.80 -6.56
C ALA A 158 -8.53 -9.30 -5.12
N TYR A 159 -9.78 -9.55 -4.74
CA TYR A 159 -10.14 -10.11 -3.44
C TYR A 159 -9.57 -11.52 -3.24
N TYR A 160 -9.68 -12.39 -4.26
CA TYR A 160 -9.15 -13.75 -4.21
C TYR A 160 -7.63 -13.78 -3.99
N TYR A 161 -6.86 -13.03 -4.79
CA TYR A 161 -5.41 -12.99 -4.65
C TYR A 161 -4.97 -12.32 -3.35
N MET A 162 -5.71 -11.31 -2.88
CA MET A 162 -5.36 -10.63 -1.63
C MET A 162 -5.64 -11.51 -0.41
N ASN A 163 -6.71 -12.30 -0.42
CA ASN A 163 -6.93 -13.31 0.62
C ASN A 163 -5.83 -14.36 0.62
N GLN A 164 -5.48 -14.92 -0.55
CA GLN A 164 -4.40 -15.90 -0.64
C GLN A 164 -3.06 -15.34 -0.15
N TRP A 165 -2.79 -14.06 -0.37
CA TRP A 165 -1.60 -13.39 0.15
C TRP A 165 -1.66 -13.21 1.66
N ILE A 166 -2.81 -12.81 2.20
CA ILE A 166 -3.03 -12.59 3.63
C ILE A 166 -3.02 -13.89 4.43
N ASP A 167 -3.49 -14.99 3.87
CA ASP A 167 -3.47 -16.32 4.50
C ASP A 167 -2.04 -16.80 4.82
N GLY A 168 -1.01 -16.22 4.17
CA GLY A 168 0.40 -16.47 4.49
C GLY A 168 0.90 -15.80 5.77
N PHE A 169 0.08 -14.99 6.43
CA PHE A 169 0.41 -14.28 7.66
C PHE A 169 -0.39 -14.88 8.83
N ALA A 170 0.30 -15.36 9.87
CA ALA A 170 -0.33 -15.89 11.08
C ALA A 170 -1.17 -14.84 11.81
N TYR A 171 -0.77 -13.57 11.70
CA TYR A 171 -1.51 -12.42 12.19
C TYR A 171 -1.79 -11.45 11.04
N SER A 172 -3.05 -11.36 10.66
CA SER A 172 -3.50 -10.48 9.60
C SER A 172 -4.74 -9.69 9.97
N SER A 173 -4.88 -8.52 9.35
CA SER A 173 -6.11 -7.72 9.44
C SER A 173 -7.09 -8.22 8.38
N SER A 174 -8.37 -8.35 8.76
CA SER A 174 -9.43 -8.68 7.81
C SER A 174 -9.51 -7.63 6.69
N ILE A 175 -9.57 -8.07 5.43
CA ILE A 175 -9.77 -7.15 4.30
C ILE A 175 -11.11 -6.43 4.47
N ASN A 176 -11.07 -5.12 4.72
CA ASN A 176 -12.27 -4.32 4.75
C ASN A 176 -12.77 -4.06 3.32
N TRP A 177 -14.03 -4.38 3.04
CA TRP A 177 -14.68 -4.10 1.76
C TRP A 177 -14.57 -2.63 1.34
N LEU A 178 -14.49 -1.71 2.31
CA LEU A 178 -14.30 -0.28 2.06
C LEU A 178 -13.05 0.02 1.24
N THR A 179 -11.98 -0.78 1.34
CA THR A 179 -10.76 -0.61 0.55
C THR A 179 -11.04 -0.69 -0.95
N PHE A 180 -11.89 -1.63 -1.37
CA PHE A 180 -12.29 -1.75 -2.78
C PHE A 180 -13.19 -0.59 -3.23
N VAL A 181 -14.06 -0.11 -2.34
CA VAL A 181 -14.90 1.07 -2.62
C VAL A 181 -14.04 2.31 -2.81
N PHE A 182 -13.07 2.57 -1.93
CA PHE A 182 -12.14 3.69 -2.07
C PHE A 182 -11.27 3.57 -3.32
N ALA A 183 -10.75 2.38 -3.62
CA ALA A 183 -9.97 2.14 -4.83
C ALA A 183 -10.81 2.39 -6.10
N GLY A 184 -12.06 1.90 -6.13
CA GLY A 184 -12.99 2.12 -7.23
C GLY A 184 -13.35 3.59 -7.42
N LEU A 185 -13.60 4.33 -6.33
CA LEU A 185 -13.84 5.77 -6.36
C LEU A 185 -12.61 6.53 -6.86
N MET A 186 -11.41 6.15 -6.44
CA MET A 186 -10.17 6.79 -6.89
C MET A 186 -9.93 6.52 -8.39
N ALA A 187 -10.16 5.30 -8.86
CA ALA A 187 -10.08 4.97 -10.27
C ALA A 187 -11.11 5.73 -11.11
N LEU A 188 -12.34 5.86 -10.62
CA LEU A 188 -13.38 6.69 -11.24
C LEU A 188 -12.97 8.17 -11.30
N ALA A 189 -12.44 8.71 -10.22
CA ALA A 189 -11.99 10.10 -10.17
C ALA A 189 -10.88 10.38 -11.19
N ILE A 190 -9.86 9.50 -11.25
CA ILE A 190 -8.75 9.63 -12.20
C ILE A 190 -9.26 9.51 -13.65
N GLY A 191 -10.13 8.54 -13.92
CA GLY A 191 -10.74 8.35 -15.24
C GLY A 191 -11.55 9.56 -15.67
N LEU A 192 -12.46 10.05 -14.81
CA LEU A 192 -13.28 11.22 -15.08
C LEU A 192 -12.45 12.48 -15.32
N LEU A 193 -11.40 12.71 -14.52
CA LEU A 193 -10.49 13.83 -14.74
C LEU A 193 -9.83 13.74 -16.12
N THR A 194 -9.34 12.56 -16.49
CA THR A 194 -8.69 12.30 -17.78
C THR A 194 -9.64 12.56 -18.96
N ILE A 195 -10.88 12.06 -18.88
CA ILE A 195 -11.90 12.23 -19.93
C ILE A 195 -12.38 13.67 -20.02
N SER A 196 -12.54 14.33 -18.88
CA SER A 196 -13.04 15.70 -18.80
C SER A 196 -12.10 16.65 -19.54
N ILE A 197 -10.79 16.48 -19.37
CA ILE A 197 -9.77 17.26 -20.09
C ILE A 197 -9.95 17.11 -21.62
N GLN A 198 -10.12 15.88 -22.11
CA GLN A 198 -10.26 15.62 -23.54
C GLN A 198 -11.61 16.11 -24.10
N SER A 199 -12.69 15.91 -23.34
CA SER A 199 -14.04 16.30 -23.71
C SER A 199 -14.20 17.81 -23.77
N VAL A 200 -13.58 18.54 -22.83
CA VAL A 200 -13.55 20.01 -22.83
C VAL A 200 -12.78 20.53 -24.05
N LYS A 201 -11.59 19.96 -24.34
CA LYS A 201 -10.83 20.33 -25.55
C LYS A 201 -11.66 20.14 -26.83
N ALA A 202 -12.35 19.01 -26.95
CA ALA A 202 -13.20 18.72 -28.09
C ALA A 202 -14.41 19.66 -28.18
N ALA A 203 -15.07 19.94 -27.06
CA ALA A 203 -16.22 20.83 -27.03
C ALA A 203 -15.85 22.29 -27.31
N LEU A 204 -14.62 22.73 -27.00
CA LEU A 204 -14.09 24.05 -27.34
C LEU A 204 -13.59 24.16 -28.79
N ALA A 205 -13.34 23.03 -29.46
CA ALA A 205 -12.90 23.04 -30.86
C ALA A 205 -13.92 23.75 -31.76
N ASN A 206 -13.41 24.52 -32.72
CA ASN A 206 -14.22 25.39 -33.57
C ASN A 206 -14.90 24.56 -34.68
N PRO A 207 -16.25 24.43 -34.67
CA PRO A 207 -16.97 23.51 -35.56
C PRO A 207 -16.81 23.85 -37.05
N VAL A 208 -16.48 25.11 -37.38
CA VAL A 208 -16.29 25.59 -38.75
C VAL A 208 -15.04 24.99 -39.41
N LYS A 209 -14.00 24.61 -38.65
CA LYS A 209 -12.85 23.86 -39.19
C LYS A 209 -13.16 22.39 -39.38
N ALA A 210 -13.91 21.78 -38.45
CA ALA A 210 -14.26 20.37 -38.49
C ALA A 210 -15.16 19.97 -39.69
N LEU A 211 -15.88 20.93 -40.27
CA LEU A 211 -16.71 20.76 -41.47
C LEU A 211 -16.00 21.13 -42.78
N LYS A 212 -14.80 21.72 -42.71
CA LYS A 212 -14.06 22.24 -43.87
C LYS A 212 -12.80 21.43 -44.21
N ASP A 213 -12.45 20.47 -43.35
CA ASP A 213 -11.35 19.50 -43.58
C ASP A 213 -11.82 18.23 -44.35
N GLU A 214 -13.04 18.24 -44.90
CA GLU A 214 -13.48 17.46 -46.08
C GLU A 214 -13.87 18.45 -47.19
#